data_AF-A0A0H3I654-F1
#
_entry.id   AF-A0A0H3I654-F1
#
_cell.length_a   1.000
_cell.length_b   1.000
_cell.length_c   1.000
_cell.angle_alpha   90.00
_cell.angle_beta   90.00
_cell.angle_gamma   90.00
#
_symmetry.space_group_name_H-M   'P 1'
#
loop_
_entity.id
_entity.type
_entity.pdbx_description
1 polymer ?
#
loop_
_entity_poly.entity_id
_entity_poly.type
_entity_poly.pdbx_seq_one_letter_code
_entity_poly.pdbx_strand_id
1 'polypeptide(L)'
;MQNGGLKPSGNITGGCRWSNFLDSSNTLHRYACVNSSGARYCGSFYSLYFLKDQILNGVNSGHRHDWEHVAIWTKNGVVTHGSYSAHGKLTTKDAASIDKQDGHLKFVYHKDGALTHAFRFSKTNENAENPYKKFVTPDIISWYTMFGDGINNQELRNRLNAFDYGSASIPLKDNNFLTNLNNGRPAGYPEFTAASLTTSK
;
A
#
# COMPACT_ATOMS: atom_id res chain seq x y z
N MET A 1 -4.01 -16.68 -13.92
CA MET A 1 -5.43 -16.24 -14.08
C MET A 1 -5.56 -14.86 -13.44
N GLN A 2 -6.34 -13.94 -14.01
CA GLN A 2 -6.48 -12.58 -13.47
C GLN A 2 -7.45 -12.53 -12.29
N ASN A 3 -7.10 -11.80 -11.22
CA ASN A 3 -7.96 -11.67 -10.04
C ASN A 3 -9.16 -10.74 -10.33
N GLY A 4 -10.35 -11.35 -10.45
CA GLY A 4 -11.60 -10.64 -10.77
C GLY A 4 -12.22 -9.86 -9.60
N GLY A 5 -11.62 -9.86 -8.41
CA GLY A 5 -12.21 -9.23 -7.23
C GLY A 5 -13.56 -9.81 -6.81
N LEU A 6 -14.27 -9.12 -5.91
CA LEU A 6 -15.60 -9.49 -5.44
C LEU A 6 -16.61 -8.36 -5.68
N LYS A 7 -17.87 -8.73 -5.94
CA LYS A 7 -18.97 -7.78 -5.95
C LYS A 7 -19.15 -7.23 -4.52
N PRO A 8 -19.33 -5.91 -4.32
CA PRO A 8 -19.48 -5.32 -2.99
C PRO A 8 -20.90 -5.51 -2.43
N SER A 9 -21.28 -6.79 -2.26
CA SER A 9 -22.57 -7.25 -1.76
C SER A 9 -22.41 -8.27 -0.64
N GLY A 10 -23.50 -8.54 0.08
CA GLY A 10 -23.51 -9.50 1.19
C GLY A 10 -22.85 -8.91 2.44
N ASN A 11 -22.06 -9.71 3.17
CA ASN A 11 -21.30 -9.23 4.32
C ASN A 11 -20.01 -8.51 3.86
N ILE A 12 -19.62 -7.44 4.55
CA ILE A 12 -18.41 -6.64 4.29
C ILE A 12 -17.13 -7.51 4.23
N THR A 13 -17.05 -8.54 5.06
CA THR A 13 -15.96 -9.53 5.11
C THR A 13 -16.27 -10.83 4.37
N GLY A 14 -17.48 -10.95 3.82
CA GLY A 14 -17.96 -12.14 3.13
C GLY A 14 -17.15 -12.43 1.89
N GLY A 15 -16.56 -13.63 1.83
CA GLY A 15 -15.75 -14.09 0.72
C GLY A 15 -14.34 -13.51 0.65
N CYS A 16 -13.89 -12.70 1.62
CA CYS A 16 -12.56 -12.08 1.64
C CYS A 16 -11.87 -12.12 3.02
N ARG A 17 -12.35 -12.94 3.96
CA ARG A 17 -11.78 -13.09 5.31
C ARG A 17 -11.44 -14.56 5.61
N TRP A 18 -10.62 -15.14 4.76
CA TRP A 18 -10.13 -16.51 4.97
C TRP A 18 -9.19 -16.59 6.17
N SER A 19 -9.24 -17.69 6.92
CA SER A 19 -8.34 -17.92 8.05
C SER A 19 -6.87 -17.99 7.63
N ASN A 20 -6.61 -18.40 6.39
CA ASN A 20 -5.29 -18.56 5.80
C ASN A 20 -4.96 -17.49 4.73
N PHE A 21 -5.51 -16.27 4.84
CA PHE A 21 -5.36 -15.25 3.78
C PHE A 21 -3.91 -14.91 3.41
N LEU A 22 -2.93 -15.19 4.28
CA LEU A 22 -1.51 -14.99 4.00
C LEU A 22 -0.99 -15.91 2.88
N ASP A 23 -1.61 -17.07 2.64
CA ASP A 23 -1.21 -17.99 1.57
C ASP A 23 -1.37 -17.37 0.17
N SER A 24 -2.19 -16.31 0.05
CA SER A 24 -2.48 -15.63 -1.21
C SER A 24 -2.21 -14.13 -1.17
N SER A 25 -1.78 -13.58 -0.03
CA SER A 25 -1.59 -12.14 0.13
C SER A 25 -0.18 -11.74 -0.26
N ASN A 26 -0.08 -10.66 -1.03
CA ASN A 26 1.20 -10.06 -1.43
C ASN A 26 1.14 -8.56 -1.17
N THR A 27 2.27 -8.01 -0.77
CA THR A 27 2.52 -6.57 -0.63
C THR A 27 3.31 -6.11 -1.82
N LEU A 28 2.71 -5.27 -2.67
CA LEU A 28 3.40 -4.70 -3.81
C LEU A 28 4.26 -3.52 -3.33
N HIS A 29 5.56 -3.54 -3.64
CA HIS A 29 6.52 -2.55 -3.17
C HIS A 29 7.17 -1.80 -4.33
N ARG A 30 7.31 -0.48 -4.20
CA ARG A 30 8.10 0.35 -5.12
C ARG A 30 8.71 1.52 -4.36
N TYR A 31 9.95 1.85 -4.65
CA TYR A 31 10.65 2.94 -3.98
C TYR A 31 11.37 3.84 -4.98
N ALA A 32 11.67 5.07 -4.58
CA ALA A 32 12.61 5.91 -5.30
C ALA A 32 13.52 6.65 -4.32
N CYS A 33 14.72 6.95 -4.77
CA CYS A 33 15.70 7.71 -4.00
C CYS A 33 16.21 8.93 -4.77
N VAL A 34 16.61 9.96 -4.03
CA VAL A 34 17.26 11.16 -4.55
C VAL A 34 18.37 11.59 -3.60
N ASN A 35 19.53 11.94 -4.16
CA ASN A 35 20.63 12.51 -3.41
C ASN A 35 20.50 14.03 -3.44
N SER A 36 20.53 14.68 -2.27
CA SER A 36 20.44 16.13 -2.15
C SER A 36 21.20 16.60 -0.92
N SER A 37 22.01 17.65 -1.08
CA SER A 37 22.82 18.24 0.00
C SER A 37 23.58 17.23 0.85
N GLY A 38 24.26 16.26 0.21
CA GLY A 38 25.09 15.25 0.87
C GLY A 38 24.32 14.13 1.59
N ALA A 39 22.99 14.08 1.47
CA ALA A 39 22.16 13.02 2.05
C ALA A 39 21.37 12.27 0.96
N ARG A 40 21.04 11.01 1.24
CA ARG A 40 20.18 10.17 0.40
C ARG A 40 18.79 10.10 1.02
N TYR A 41 17.79 10.56 0.29
CA TYR A 41 16.38 10.51 0.68
C TYR A 41 15.67 9.46 -0.16
N CYS A 42 14.91 8.59 0.48
CA CYS A 42 14.09 7.60 -0.24
C CYS A 42 12.66 7.60 0.29
N GLY A 43 11.70 7.37 -0.60
CA GLY A 43 10.34 7.05 -0.25
C GLY A 43 9.95 5.69 -0.83
N SER A 44 9.43 4.81 0.02
CA SER A 44 9.09 3.42 -0.30
C SER A 44 7.61 3.21 -0.07
N PHE A 45 6.87 2.85 -1.11
CA PHE A 45 5.44 2.55 -1.04
C PHE A 45 5.23 1.05 -0.92
N TYR A 46 4.35 0.66 -0.01
CA TYR A 46 3.90 -0.71 0.20
C TYR A 46 2.38 -0.72 0.03
N SER A 47 1.89 -1.45 -0.95
CA SER A 47 0.47 -1.44 -1.32
C SER A 47 -0.14 -2.83 -1.21
N LEU A 48 -1.34 -2.89 -0.64
CA LEU A 48 -2.14 -4.10 -0.53
C LEU A 48 -3.37 -3.99 -1.44
N TYR A 49 -3.74 -5.13 -2.01
CA TYR A 49 -4.96 -5.29 -2.78
C TYR A 49 -6.03 -5.98 -1.94
N PHE A 50 -7.25 -5.45 -1.96
CA PHE A 50 -8.41 -6.10 -1.38
C PHE A 50 -9.45 -6.38 -2.48
N LEU A 51 -10.17 -7.49 -2.33
CA LEU A 51 -11.07 -7.97 -3.39
C LEU A 51 -12.25 -7.03 -3.65
N LYS A 52 -12.66 -6.27 -2.63
CA LYS A 52 -13.73 -5.29 -2.65
C LYS A 52 -13.52 -4.28 -1.52
N ASP A 53 -14.06 -3.09 -1.71
CA ASP A 53 -14.34 -2.13 -0.64
C ASP A 53 -15.86 -2.01 -0.52
N GLN A 54 -16.42 -2.47 0.59
CA GLN A 54 -17.86 -2.45 0.80
C GLN A 54 -18.24 -1.55 1.98
N ILE A 55 -19.26 -0.73 1.77
CA ILE A 55 -19.64 0.27 2.78
C ILE A 55 -20.59 -0.31 3.83
N LEU A 56 -21.65 -0.98 3.40
CA LEU A 56 -22.75 -1.47 4.24
C LEU A 56 -23.02 -2.95 3.98
N ASN A 57 -23.38 -3.69 5.03
CA ASN A 57 -23.80 -5.09 4.92
C ASN A 57 -25.17 -5.21 4.23
N GLY A 58 -25.36 -6.30 3.48
CA GLY A 58 -26.66 -6.68 2.91
C GLY A 58 -27.10 -5.86 1.69
N VAL A 59 -26.38 -4.79 1.34
CA VAL A 59 -26.68 -3.92 0.20
C VAL A 59 -25.45 -3.77 -0.70
N ASN A 60 -25.69 -3.55 -1.99
CA ASN A 60 -24.62 -3.28 -2.95
C ASN A 60 -24.10 -1.85 -2.71
N SER A 61 -22.91 -1.69 -2.12
CA SER A 61 -22.37 -0.39 -1.72
C SER A 61 -20.85 -0.39 -1.72
N GLY A 62 -20.22 0.66 -2.24
CA GLY A 62 -18.76 0.69 -2.46
C GLY A 62 -18.40 0.16 -3.85
N HIS A 63 -17.24 -0.49 -3.98
CA HIS A 63 -16.71 -0.95 -5.27
C HIS A 63 -16.00 -2.30 -5.20
N ARG A 64 -15.95 -2.97 -6.36
CA ARG A 64 -15.07 -4.11 -6.60
C ARG A 64 -13.64 -3.59 -6.70
N HIS A 65 -12.68 -4.39 -6.21
CA HIS A 65 -11.27 -4.03 -6.09
C HIS A 65 -11.04 -2.90 -5.09
N ASP A 66 -9.92 -2.96 -4.39
CA ASP A 66 -9.44 -1.89 -3.55
C ASP A 66 -7.92 -1.94 -3.50
N TRP A 67 -7.29 -0.77 -3.49
CA TRP A 67 -5.85 -0.61 -3.42
C TRP A 67 -5.53 0.50 -2.44
N GLU A 68 -4.95 0.10 -1.33
CA GLU A 68 -4.47 1.03 -0.31
C GLU A 68 -2.96 0.89 -0.16
N HIS A 69 -2.30 1.92 0.35
CA HIS A 69 -0.85 1.90 0.55
C HIS A 69 -0.40 2.66 1.79
N VAL A 70 0.81 2.33 2.21
CA VAL A 70 1.58 3.08 3.19
C VAL A 70 2.91 3.48 2.56
N ALA A 71 3.47 4.59 3.03
CA ALA A 71 4.78 5.07 2.61
C ALA A 71 5.74 5.08 3.80
N ILE A 72 6.96 4.62 3.57
CA ILE A 72 8.07 4.71 4.53
C ILE A 72 9.13 5.64 3.94
N TRP A 73 9.50 6.64 4.72
CA TRP A 73 10.47 7.66 4.30
C TRP A 73 11.77 7.48 5.06
N THR A 74 12.88 7.43 4.33
CA THR A 74 14.21 7.24 4.92
C THR A 74 15.15 8.35 4.54
N LYS A 75 16.05 8.74 5.45
CA LYS A 75 17.18 9.63 5.19
C LYS A 75 18.44 8.89 5.61
N ASN A 76 19.38 8.70 4.69
CA ASN A 76 20.61 7.92 4.89
C ASN A 76 20.33 6.52 5.47
N GLY A 77 19.29 5.85 4.97
CA GLY A 77 18.87 4.52 5.43
C GLY A 77 18.10 4.50 6.75
N VAL A 78 18.00 5.62 7.47
CA VAL A 78 17.24 5.71 8.73
C VAL A 78 15.79 6.09 8.43
N VAL A 79 14.83 5.33 8.97
CA VAL A 79 13.40 5.64 8.89
C VAL A 79 13.11 6.93 9.67
N THR A 80 12.58 7.93 8.98
CA THR A 80 12.27 9.25 9.56
C THR A 80 10.78 9.49 9.69
N HIS A 81 9.99 9.02 8.73
CA HIS A 81 8.53 9.22 8.71
C HIS A 81 7.81 7.99 8.17
N GLY A 82 6.55 7.85 8.55
CA GLY A 82 5.59 6.95 7.91
C GLY A 82 4.39 7.74 7.40
N SER A 83 3.76 7.25 6.34
CA SER A 83 2.49 7.77 5.85
C SER A 83 1.51 6.64 5.56
N TYR A 84 0.23 6.94 5.66
CA TYR A 84 -0.83 6.02 5.24
C TYR A 84 -1.80 6.69 4.28
N SER A 85 -2.37 5.92 3.35
CA SER A 85 -3.43 6.39 2.47
C SER A 85 -4.81 6.33 3.12
N ALA A 86 -5.59 7.37 2.88
CA ALA A 86 -7.01 7.43 3.19
C ALA A 86 -7.68 8.35 2.17
N HIS A 87 -8.64 7.82 1.41
CA HIS A 87 -9.47 8.59 0.46
C HIS A 87 -8.67 9.47 -0.50
N GLY A 88 -7.59 8.92 -1.06
CA GLY A 88 -6.72 9.61 -2.03
C GLY A 88 -5.71 10.60 -1.44
N LYS A 89 -5.61 10.70 -0.10
CA LYS A 89 -4.63 11.54 0.59
C LYS A 89 -3.65 10.69 1.39
N LEU A 90 -2.44 11.20 1.57
CA LEU A 90 -1.44 10.63 2.47
C LEU A 90 -1.37 11.44 3.75
N THR A 91 -1.53 10.77 4.90
CA THR A 91 -1.29 11.36 6.22
C THR A 91 0.09 10.94 6.69
N THR A 92 0.98 11.90 6.95
CA THR A 92 2.39 11.66 7.31
C THR A 92 2.65 12.02 8.77
N LYS A 93 3.44 11.20 9.46
CA LYS A 93 3.94 11.46 10.82
C LYS A 93 5.40 11.05 10.97
N ASP A 94 6.08 11.67 11.93
CA ASP A 94 7.41 11.27 12.36
C ASP A 94 7.40 9.83 12.86
N ALA A 95 8.38 9.05 12.42
CA ALA A 95 8.53 7.65 12.79
C ALA A 95 8.68 7.46 14.31
N ALA A 96 9.15 8.46 15.04
CA ALA A 96 9.24 8.43 16.49
C ALA A 96 7.86 8.45 17.18
N SER A 97 6.83 8.96 16.51
CA SER A 97 5.46 9.09 17.04
C SER A 97 4.52 7.93 16.65
N ILE A 98 5.02 6.98 15.87
CA ILE A 98 4.24 5.86 15.34
C ILE A 98 4.61 4.59 16.12
N ASP A 99 3.60 3.82 16.51
CA ASP A 99 3.75 2.53 17.17
C ASP A 99 4.52 1.53 16.29
N LYS A 100 5.32 0.67 16.92
CA LYS A 100 6.26 -0.22 16.23
C LYS A 100 6.22 -1.63 16.77
N GLN A 101 6.56 -2.58 15.91
CA GLN A 101 6.88 -3.96 16.28
C GLN A 101 8.18 -4.33 15.60
N ASP A 102 9.20 -4.74 16.36
CA ASP A 102 10.49 -5.19 15.85
C ASP A 102 11.15 -4.20 14.85
N GLY A 103 10.97 -2.90 15.11
CA GLY A 103 11.48 -1.82 14.24
C GLY A 103 10.58 -1.46 13.05
N HIS A 104 9.52 -2.22 12.79
CA HIS A 104 8.54 -1.94 11.74
C HIS A 104 7.45 -0.99 12.23
N LEU A 105 7.15 0.05 11.46
CA LEU A 105 6.00 0.94 11.73
C LEU A 105 4.69 0.16 11.55
N LYS A 106 3.76 0.32 12.49
CA LYS A 106 2.48 -0.40 12.47
C LYS A 106 1.34 0.41 11.86
N PHE A 107 0.63 -0.24 10.96
CA PHE A 107 -0.54 0.30 10.25
C PHE A 107 -1.72 -0.65 10.35
N VAL A 108 -2.93 -0.09 10.25
CA VAL A 108 -4.19 -0.83 10.31
C VAL A 108 -5.02 -0.46 9.08
N TYR A 109 -5.33 -1.45 8.24
CA TYR A 109 -6.41 -1.33 7.27
C TYR A 109 -7.74 -1.55 8.00
N HIS A 110 -8.67 -0.61 7.86
CA HIS A 110 -9.91 -0.62 8.60
C HIS A 110 -11.04 0.02 7.80
N LYS A 111 -12.25 -0.24 8.27
CA LYS A 111 -13.45 0.48 7.87
C LYS A 111 -13.46 1.87 8.52
N ASP A 112 -13.46 2.93 7.71
CA ASP A 112 -13.42 4.31 8.20
C ASP A 112 -14.84 4.85 8.48
N GLY A 113 -15.40 4.41 9.62
CA GLY A 113 -16.76 4.80 10.03
C GLY A 113 -17.81 4.46 8.97
N ALA A 114 -18.55 5.48 8.51
CA ALA A 114 -19.56 5.34 7.47
C ALA A 114 -18.99 5.39 6.04
N LEU A 115 -17.71 5.70 5.86
CA LEU A 115 -17.02 5.79 4.57
C LEU A 115 -16.35 4.46 4.17
N THR A 116 -15.73 4.41 3.00
CA THR A 116 -14.90 3.31 2.49
C THR A 116 -13.74 2.93 3.43
N HIS A 117 -13.01 1.87 3.10
CA HIS A 117 -11.86 1.48 3.90
C HIS A 117 -10.69 2.46 3.73
N ALA A 118 -9.78 2.45 4.69
CA ALA A 118 -8.56 3.25 4.66
C ALA A 118 -7.50 2.61 5.56
N PHE A 119 -6.24 3.01 5.37
CA PHE A 119 -5.24 2.80 6.40
C PHE A 119 -5.32 3.86 7.51
N ARG A 120 -4.72 3.54 8.65
CA ARG A 120 -4.30 4.48 9.68
C ARG A 120 -3.09 3.93 10.42
N PHE A 121 -2.43 4.76 11.22
CA PHE A 121 -1.47 4.26 12.22
C PHE A 121 -2.19 3.41 13.29
N SER A 122 -1.51 2.40 13.80
CA SER A 122 -2.04 1.67 14.96
C SER A 122 -2.00 2.52 16.23
N LYS A 123 -2.88 2.20 17.17
CA LYS A 123 -2.78 2.66 18.55
C LYS A 123 -1.77 1.81 19.31
N THR A 124 -1.18 2.38 20.35
CA THR A 124 -0.35 1.63 21.30
C THR A 124 -1.15 0.46 21.88
N ASN A 125 -0.56 -0.73 21.94
CA ASN A 125 -1.18 -1.96 22.44
C ASN A 125 -2.45 -2.40 21.68
N GLU A 126 -2.65 -1.94 20.45
CA GLU A 126 -3.77 -2.38 19.62
C GLU A 126 -3.61 -3.86 19.23
N ASN A 127 -4.69 -4.63 19.32
CA ASN A 127 -4.76 -6.00 18.83
C ASN A 127 -5.27 -6.03 17.39
N ALA A 128 -4.66 -6.87 16.55
CA ALA A 128 -5.07 -6.97 15.16
C ALA A 128 -6.38 -7.77 15.00
N GLU A 129 -7.34 -7.19 14.28
CA GLU A 129 -8.66 -7.79 14.03
C GLU A 129 -8.66 -8.72 12.80
N ASN A 130 -7.64 -9.57 12.65
CA ASN A 130 -7.56 -10.58 11.61
C ASN A 130 -7.56 -12.01 12.21
N PRO A 131 -7.79 -13.07 11.41
CA PRO A 131 -7.78 -14.45 11.90
C PRO A 131 -6.52 -14.88 12.68
N TYR A 132 -5.35 -14.30 12.40
CA TYR A 132 -4.11 -14.59 13.12
C TYR A 132 -3.95 -13.83 14.44
N LYS A 133 -4.81 -12.85 14.73
CA LYS A 133 -4.78 -12.02 15.95
C LYS A 133 -3.45 -11.31 16.21
N LYS A 134 -2.65 -11.09 15.17
CA LYS A 134 -1.37 -10.38 15.22
C LYS A 134 -1.19 -9.47 14.01
N PHE A 135 -0.32 -8.48 14.12
CA PHE A 135 0.14 -7.73 12.95
C PHE A 135 0.92 -8.67 12.03
N VAL A 136 0.70 -8.54 10.74
CA VAL A 136 1.29 -9.42 9.72
C VAL A 136 1.85 -8.58 8.59
N THR A 137 2.87 -9.12 7.93
CA THR A 137 3.44 -8.56 6.71
C THR A 137 3.36 -9.66 5.65
N PRO A 138 2.42 -9.57 4.69
CA PRO A 138 2.41 -10.47 3.55
C PRO A 138 3.70 -10.33 2.73
N ASP A 139 4.02 -11.34 1.92
CA ASP A 139 5.22 -11.36 1.09
C ASP A 139 5.39 -10.06 0.30
N ILE A 140 6.59 -9.47 0.37
CA ILE A 140 6.88 -8.19 -0.27
C ILE A 140 7.44 -8.44 -1.66
N ILE A 141 6.69 -8.00 -2.67
CA ILE A 141 6.99 -8.18 -4.08
C ILE A 141 7.39 -6.84 -4.69
N SER A 142 8.66 -6.71 -5.08
CA SER A 142 9.18 -5.48 -5.68
C SER A 142 8.69 -5.30 -7.11
N TRP A 143 8.17 -4.11 -7.43
CA TRP A 143 7.78 -3.69 -8.78
C TRP A 143 8.91 -3.89 -9.81
N TYR A 144 10.15 -3.79 -9.36
CA TYR A 144 11.35 -3.93 -10.19
C TYR A 144 11.70 -5.39 -10.54
N THR A 145 11.28 -6.35 -9.71
CA THR A 145 11.73 -7.75 -9.83
C THR A 145 10.61 -8.78 -9.71
N MET A 146 9.33 -8.36 -9.76
CA MET A 146 8.20 -9.29 -9.70
C MET A 146 8.14 -10.24 -10.90
N PHE A 147 7.78 -11.50 -10.66
CA PHE A 147 7.53 -12.54 -11.65
C PHE A 147 6.57 -13.58 -11.05
N GLY A 148 5.93 -14.39 -11.89
CA GLY A 148 5.01 -15.44 -11.44
C GLY A 148 4.25 -16.06 -12.61
N ASP A 149 3.76 -17.28 -12.47
CA ASP A 149 2.99 -17.99 -13.52
C ASP A 149 3.68 -18.05 -14.90
N GLY A 150 5.01 -18.13 -14.94
CA GLY A 150 5.81 -18.07 -16.18
C GLY A 150 5.87 -16.68 -16.83
N ILE A 151 5.38 -15.64 -16.15
CA ILE A 151 5.36 -14.25 -16.61
C ILE A 151 6.58 -13.52 -16.04
N ASN A 152 7.36 -12.89 -16.92
CA ASN A 152 8.51 -12.06 -16.53
C ASN A 152 8.08 -10.69 -15.98
N ASN A 153 9.04 -9.93 -15.43
CA ASN A 153 8.75 -8.63 -14.81
C ASN A 153 8.10 -7.61 -15.74
N GLN A 154 8.57 -7.49 -16.97
CA GLN A 154 8.06 -6.49 -17.90
C GLN A 154 6.60 -6.79 -18.26
N GLU A 155 6.29 -8.04 -18.56
CA GLU A 155 4.93 -8.47 -18.91
C GLU A 155 3.99 -8.33 -17.71
N LEU A 156 4.43 -8.70 -16.50
CA LEU A 156 3.61 -8.52 -15.29
C LEU A 156 3.36 -7.03 -14.99
N ARG A 157 4.37 -6.16 -15.16
CA ARG A 157 4.20 -4.70 -15.04
C ARG A 157 3.20 -4.18 -16.07
N ASN A 158 3.28 -4.62 -17.32
CA ASN A 158 2.34 -4.22 -18.37
C ASN A 158 0.90 -4.58 -17.99
N ARG A 159 0.67 -5.81 -17.51
CA ARG A 159 -0.65 -6.27 -17.07
C ARG A 159 -1.19 -5.46 -15.90
N LEU A 160 -0.37 -5.23 -14.87
CA LEU A 160 -0.78 -4.43 -13.72
C LEU A 160 -1.11 -3.00 -14.16
N ASN A 161 -0.25 -2.35 -14.97
CA ASN A 161 -0.49 -1.01 -15.50
C ASN A 161 -1.82 -0.95 -16.29
N ALA A 162 -2.05 -1.89 -17.19
CA ALA A 162 -3.20 -1.88 -18.12
C ALA A 162 -4.53 -2.32 -17.50
N PHE A 163 -4.53 -3.07 -16.40
CA PHE A 163 -5.78 -3.56 -15.83
C PHE A 163 -6.65 -2.45 -15.26
N ASP A 164 -7.93 -2.52 -15.63
CA ASP A 164 -9.01 -1.68 -15.11
C ASP A 164 -9.50 -2.23 -13.77
N TYR A 165 -9.19 -1.49 -12.71
CA TYR A 165 -9.62 -1.79 -11.34
C TYR A 165 -10.92 -1.05 -10.97
N GLY A 166 -11.63 -0.47 -11.95
CA GLY A 166 -12.81 0.34 -11.73
C GLY A 166 -12.49 1.61 -10.92
N SER A 167 -13.05 1.71 -9.71
CA SER A 167 -12.83 2.86 -8.82
C SER A 167 -11.48 2.83 -8.10
N ALA A 168 -10.81 1.67 -8.05
CA ALA A 168 -9.51 1.54 -7.40
C ALA A 168 -8.36 1.79 -8.39
N SER A 169 -7.18 2.14 -7.86
CA SER A 169 -5.99 2.35 -8.68
C SER A 169 -4.74 1.97 -7.89
N ILE A 170 -3.82 1.25 -8.54
CA ILE A 170 -2.54 0.93 -7.92
C ILE A 170 -1.73 2.24 -7.76
N PRO A 171 -1.35 2.63 -6.54
CA PRO A 171 -0.68 3.91 -6.28
C PRO A 171 0.73 3.96 -6.85
N LEU A 172 1.33 2.80 -7.09
CA LEU A 172 2.70 2.62 -7.56
C LEU A 172 2.83 2.24 -9.05
N LYS A 173 1.73 2.29 -9.83
CA LYS A 173 1.78 2.17 -11.31
C LYS A 173 2.67 3.25 -11.92
N ASP A 174 3.16 3.00 -13.13
CA ASP A 174 4.18 3.85 -13.77
C ASP A 174 3.75 5.31 -13.95
N ASN A 175 2.47 5.57 -14.23
CA ASN A 175 1.92 6.92 -14.36
C ASN A 175 1.50 7.58 -13.03
N ASN A 176 1.44 6.82 -11.93
CA ASN A 176 0.94 7.28 -10.64
C ASN A 176 2.07 7.52 -9.64
N PHE A 177 3.11 6.67 -9.67
CA PHE A 177 4.06 6.54 -8.57
C PHE A 177 4.79 7.86 -8.26
N LEU A 178 5.33 8.54 -9.28
CA LEU A 178 6.09 9.77 -9.06
C LEU A 178 5.23 10.89 -8.46
N THR A 179 4.01 11.05 -8.98
CA THR A 179 3.04 12.04 -8.50
C THR A 179 2.66 11.75 -7.05
N ASN A 180 2.30 10.51 -6.74
CA ASN A 180 1.93 10.12 -5.39
C ASN A 180 3.09 10.26 -4.40
N LEU A 181 4.31 9.93 -4.82
CA LEU A 181 5.52 10.12 -4.03
C LEU A 181 5.74 11.59 -3.68
N ASN A 182 5.63 12.50 -4.65
CA ASN A 182 5.80 13.93 -4.39
C ASN A 182 4.64 14.54 -3.60
N ASN A 183 3.41 14.05 -3.77
CA ASN A 183 2.27 14.47 -2.96
C ASN A 183 2.40 14.05 -1.49
N GLY A 184 3.06 12.91 -1.24
CA GLY A 184 3.23 12.35 0.11
C GLY A 184 4.51 12.72 0.84
N ARG A 185 5.50 13.31 0.15
CA ARG A 185 6.85 13.51 0.71
C ARG A 185 6.82 14.38 1.98
N PRO A 186 7.55 14.02 3.04
CA PRO A 186 7.64 14.85 4.24
C PRO A 186 8.22 16.23 3.95
N ALA A 187 7.89 17.20 4.79
CA ALA A 187 8.51 18.51 4.72
C ALA A 187 10.04 18.38 4.85
N GLY A 188 10.77 19.13 4.01
CA GLY A 188 12.24 19.07 3.96
C GLY A 188 12.83 17.92 3.17
N TYR A 189 12.04 16.96 2.67
CA TYR A 189 12.50 16.03 1.64
C TYR A 189 12.65 16.78 0.30
N PRO A 190 13.70 16.53 -0.49
CA PRO A 190 13.79 17.06 -1.85
C PRO A 190 12.68 16.49 -2.74
N GLU A 191 12.45 17.12 -3.89
CA GLU A 191 11.54 16.60 -4.91
C GLU A 191 12.12 15.36 -5.57
N PHE A 192 11.27 14.36 -5.83
CA PHE A 192 11.63 13.19 -6.61
C PHE A 192 11.33 13.45 -8.09
N THR A 193 12.20 13.01 -8.99
CA THR A 193 12.05 13.21 -10.43
C THR A 193 12.04 11.87 -11.18
N ALA A 194 11.83 11.91 -12.50
CA ALA A 194 12.01 10.72 -13.34
C ALA A 194 13.41 10.09 -13.19
N ALA A 195 14.45 10.90 -12.96
CA ALA A 195 15.80 10.40 -12.70
C ALA A 195 15.88 9.63 -11.36
N SER A 196 15.13 10.05 -10.34
CA SER A 196 15.00 9.32 -9.07
C SER A 196 14.43 7.92 -9.27
N LEU A 197 13.51 7.75 -10.22
CA LEU A 197 12.94 6.43 -10.54
C LEU A 197 13.95 5.52 -11.25
N THR A 198 14.69 6.06 -12.22
CA THR A 198 15.64 5.29 -13.03
C THR A 198 16.82 4.81 -12.21
N THR A 199 17.34 5.65 -11.31
CA THR A 199 18.47 5.32 -10.43
C THR A 199 18.13 4.37 -9.28
N SER A 200 16.84 4.03 -9.12
CA SER A 200 16.35 3.11 -8.08
C SER A 200 15.97 1.73 -8.63
N LYS A 201 16.01 1.54 -9.96
CA LYS A 201 15.89 0.23 -10.61
C LYS A 201 17.18 -0.56 -10.41
#